data_AF-A0AAC9B572-F1
#
_entry.id   AF-A0AAC9B572-F1
#
_cell.length_a   1.000
_cell.length_b   1.000
_cell.length_c   1.000
_cell.angle_alpha   90.00
_cell.angle_beta   90.00
_cell.angle_gamma   90.00
#
_symmetry.space_group_name_H-M   'P 1'
#
loop_
_entity.id
_entity.type
_entity.pdbx_description
1 polymer ?
#
loop_
_entity_poly.entity_id
_entity_poly.type
_entity_poly.pdbx_seq_one_letter_code
_entity_poly.pdbx_strand_id
1 'polypeptide(L)' 'MQVMRKEGLAHWKKISGYHRRSLAETAMYRFKQLLAGKISLRTYNGQVGEVMAYVGAINKLNSLGLPVRQP' A
#
# COMPACT_ATOMS: atom_id res chain seq x y z
N MET A 1 2.38 -26.03 23.68
CA MET A 1 1.20 -25.25 23.24
C MET A 1 1.51 -23.95 22.48
N GLN A 2 2.62 -23.24 22.73
CA GLN A 2 2.89 -21.93 22.07
C GLN A 2 3.62 -22.05 20.71
N VAL A 3 4.42 -23.10 20.51
CA VAL A 3 5.20 -23.36 19.29
C VAL A 3 4.31 -23.77 18.11
N MET A 4 3.32 -24.65 18.34
CA MET A 4 2.32 -25.06 17.32
C MET A 4 1.50 -23.88 16.78
N ARG A 5 1.24 -22.85 17.60
CA ARG A 5 0.54 -21.63 17.16
C ARG A 5 1.39 -20.77 16.22
N LYS A 6 2.71 -20.69 16.42
CA LYS A 6 3.58 -19.86 15.57
C LYS A 6 3.84 -20.51 14.22
N GLU A 7 4.07 -21.82 14.18
CA GLU A 7 4.25 -22.54 12.91
C GLU A 7 2.94 -22.60 12.11
N GLY A 8 1.82 -22.85 12.77
CA GLY A 8 0.49 -22.78 12.14
C GLY A 8 0.16 -21.39 11.60
N LEU A 9 0.51 -20.32 12.33
CA LEU A 9 0.30 -18.95 11.87
C LEU A 9 1.18 -18.60 10.66
N ALA A 10 2.45 -19.01 10.66
CA ALA A 10 3.35 -18.78 9.54
C ALA A 10 2.86 -19.50 8.27
N HIS A 11 2.45 -20.77 8.42
CA HIS A 11 1.85 -21.56 7.35
C HIS A 11 0.56 -20.90 6.84
N TRP A 12 -0.35 -20.51 7.74
CA TRP A 12 -1.58 -19.81 7.41
C TRP A 12 -1.33 -18.50 6.65
N LYS A 13 -0.38 -17.66 7.10
CA LYS A 13 -0.01 -16.41 6.41
C LYS A 13 0.51 -16.67 5.00
N LYS A 14 1.22 -17.77 4.78
CA LYS A 14 1.73 -18.15 3.46
C LYS A 14 0.58 -18.57 2.54
N ILE A 15 -0.26 -19.52 2.97
CA ILE A 15 -1.35 -20.07 2.13
C ILE A 15 -2.45 -19.03 1.84
N SER A 16 -2.71 -18.11 2.77
CA SER A 16 -3.71 -17.05 2.60
C SER A 16 -3.23 -15.89 1.72
N GLY A 17 -1.94 -15.86 1.33
CA GLY A 17 -1.36 -14.72 0.62
C GLY A 17 -1.31 -13.44 1.47
N TYR A 18 -1.33 -13.57 2.80
CA TYR A 18 -1.43 -12.47 3.76
C TYR A 18 -0.41 -11.37 3.50
N HIS A 19 0.85 -11.73 3.22
CA HIS A 19 1.90 -10.74 3.02
C HIS A 19 1.61 -9.84 1.81
N ARG A 20 1.20 -10.42 0.67
CA ARG A 20 0.83 -9.66 -0.52
C ARG A 20 -0.37 -8.76 -0.26
N ARG A 21 -1.37 -9.27 0.46
CA ARG A 21 -2.55 -8.48 0.85
C ARG A 21 -2.18 -7.30 1.75
N SER A 22 -1.37 -7.54 2.78
CA SER A 22 -0.90 -6.51 3.71
C SER A 22 -0.09 -5.42 3.01
N LEU A 23 0.76 -5.78 2.03
CA LEU A 23 1.47 -4.81 1.19
C LEU A 23 0.50 -3.96 0.36
N ALA A 24 -0.48 -4.59 -0.29
CA ALA A 24 -1.49 -3.88 -1.08
C ALA A 24 -2.35 -2.94 -0.21
N GLU A 25 -2.80 -3.41 0.95
CA GLU A 25 -3.56 -2.60 1.92
C GLU A 25 -2.74 -1.39 2.39
N THR A 26 -1.45 -1.60 2.69
CA THR A 26 -0.53 -0.52 3.09
C THR A 26 -0.31 0.50 1.98
N ALA A 27 -0.14 0.02 0.73
CA ALA A 27 0.00 0.89 -0.44
C ALA A 27 -1.28 1.72 -0.67
N MET A 28 -2.45 1.10 -0.58
CA MET A 28 -3.74 1.78 -0.73
C MET A 28 -4.04 2.76 0.40
N TYR A 29 -3.64 2.45 1.63
CA TYR A 29 -3.77 3.38 2.76
C TYR A 29 -2.97 4.67 2.48
N ARG A 30 -1.71 4.55 2.05
CA ARG A 30 -0.87 5.71 1.70
C ARG A 30 -1.42 6.50 0.52
N PHE A 31 -1.86 5.80 -0.52
CA PHE A 31 -2.52 6.43 -1.66
C PHE A 31 -3.73 7.25 -1.21
N LYS A 32 -4.59 6.70 -0.33
CA LYS A 32 -5.74 7.44 0.21
C LYS A 32 -5.32 8.63 1.07
N GLN A 33 -4.32 8.49 1.95
CA GLN A 33 -3.84 9.61 2.77
C GLN A 33 -3.28 10.77 1.93
N LEU A 34 -2.58 10.44 0.84
CA LEU A 34 -1.95 11.44 0.00
C LEU A 34 -2.91 12.04 -1.03
N LEU A 35 -3.80 11.24 -1.63
CA LEU A 35 -4.63 11.64 -2.77
C LEU A 35 -6.13 11.77 -2.48
N ALA A 36 -6.71 11.04 -1.52
CA ALA A 36 -8.17 11.04 -1.35
C ALA A 36 -8.67 12.47 -1.08
N GLY A 37 -9.60 12.94 -1.92
CA GLY A 37 -10.15 14.30 -1.86
C GLY A 37 -9.28 15.40 -2.48
N LYS A 38 -8.15 15.06 -3.12
CA LYS A 38 -7.22 16.03 -3.76
C LYS A 38 -7.20 15.96 -5.28
N ILE A 39 -8.06 15.14 -5.89
CA ILE A 39 -8.26 15.12 -7.35
C ILE A 39 -8.99 16.41 -7.73
N SER A 40 -8.35 17.24 -8.55
CA SER A 40 -8.79 18.60 -8.82
C SER A 40 -9.29 18.78 -10.25
N LEU A 41 -8.84 17.92 -11.17
CA LEU A 41 -9.22 18.01 -12.57
C LEU A 41 -10.68 17.55 -12.79
N ARG A 42 -11.39 18.31 -13.63
CA ARG A 42 -12.83 18.12 -13.86
C ARG A 42 -13.16 17.09 -14.95
N THR A 43 -12.22 16.81 -15.84
CA THR A 43 -12.42 15.83 -16.91
C THR A 43 -11.95 14.46 -16.45
N TYR A 44 -12.67 13.40 -16.86
CA TYR A 44 -12.30 12.02 -16.52
C TYR A 44 -10.83 11.71 -16.85
N ASN A 45 -10.39 12.04 -18.08
CA ASN A 45 -8.99 11.82 -18.48
C ASN A 45 -8.00 12.63 -17.63
N GLY A 46 -8.38 13.83 -17.19
CA GLY A 46 -7.58 14.61 -16.24
C GLY A 46 -7.45 13.90 -14.90
N GLN A 47 -8.55 13.38 -14.35
CA GLN A 47 -8.52 12.63 -13.09
C GLN A 47 -7.69 11.36 -13.19
N VAL A 48 -7.80 10.63 -14.31
CA VAL A 48 -6.95 9.45 -14.60
C VAL A 48 -5.47 9.87 -14.65
N GLY A 49 -5.15 10.97 -15.32
CA GLY A 49 -3.79 11.52 -15.38
C GLY A 49 -3.24 11.89 -14.00
N GLU A 50 -4.03 12.58 -13.17
CA GLU A 50 -3.66 12.88 -11.77
C GLU A 50 -3.36 11.59 -11.01
N VAL A 51 -4.27 10.62 -11.02
CA VAL A 51 -4.08 9.34 -10.31
C VAL A 51 -2.81 8.63 -10.77
N MET A 52 -2.56 8.56 -12.08
CA MET A 52 -1.36 7.91 -12.64
C MET A 52 -0.07 8.61 -12.21
N ALA A 53 -0.05 9.95 -12.20
CA ALA A 53 1.09 10.72 -11.71
C ALA A 53 1.37 10.45 -10.22
N TYR A 54 0.32 10.41 -9.38
CA TYR A 54 0.46 10.09 -7.96
C TYR A 54 0.96 8.66 -7.72
N VAL A 55 0.45 7.67 -8.46
CA VAL A 55 0.95 6.29 -8.38
C VAL A 55 2.43 6.23 -8.79
N GLY A 56 2.82 6.94 -9.85
CA GLY A 56 4.22 7.07 -10.26
C GLY A 56 5.11 7.64 -9.16
N ALA A 57 4.67 8.72 -8.50
CA ALA A 57 5.39 9.33 -7.39
C ALA A 57 5.54 8.39 -6.19
N ILE A 58 4.46 7.69 -5.80
CA ILE A 58 4.50 6.72 -4.69
C ILE A 58 5.45 5.56 -5.01
N ASN A 59 5.41 5.05 -6.24
CA ASN A 59 6.32 3.98 -6.67
C ASN A 59 7.78 4.43 -6.62
N LYS A 60 8.07 5.67 -7.03
CA LYS A 60 9.42 6.24 -6.91
C LYS A 60 9.86 6.35 -5.45
N LEU A 61 9.00 6.85 -4.55
CA LEU A 61 9.29 6.90 -3.11
C LEU A 61 9.56 5.51 -2.53
N ASN A 62 8.77 4.50 -2.88
CA ASN A 62 9.00 3.13 -2.44
C ASN A 62 10.38 2.60 -2.87
N SER A 63 10.83 2.94 -4.10
CA SER A 63 12.17 2.54 -4.58
C SER A 63 13.33 3.25 -3.88
N LEU A 64 13.11 4.49 -3.40
CA LEU A 64 14.13 5.27 -2.71
C LEU A 64 14.26 4.92 -1.22
N GLY A 65 13.32 4.12 -0.71
CA GLY A 65 13.20 3.85 0.71
C GLY A 65 12.21 4.79 1.38
N LEU A 66 11.57 4.27 2.42
CA LEU A 66 10.49 4.95 3.11
C LEU A 66 11.01 5.58 4.41
N PRO A 67 10.51 6.76 4.78
CA PRO A 67 10.86 7.35 6.06
C PRO A 67 10.47 6.40 7.20
N VAL A 68 11.40 6.20 8.13
CA VAL A 68 11.16 5.41 9.34
C VAL A 68 10.21 6.21 10.22
N ARG A 69 9.06 5.62 10.55
CA ARG A 69 8.16 6.19 11.54
C ARG A 69 8.87 6.17 12.89
N GLN A 70 9.17 7.35 13.42
CA GLN A 70 9.61 7.48 14.80
C GLN A 70 8.40 7.31 15.74
N PRO A 71 8.58 6.71 16.94
CA PRO A 71 7.51 6.51 17.92
C PRO A 71 6.79 7.81 18.30
#